data_AF-A0A8C6XSF5-F1
#
_entry.id   AF-A0A8C6XSF5-F1
#
_cell.length_a   1.000
_cell.length_b   1.000
_cell.length_c   1.000
_cell.angle_alpha   90.00
_cell.angle_beta   90.00
_cell.angle_gamma   90.00
#
_symmetry.space_group_name_H-M   'P 1'
#
loop_
_entity.id
_entity.type
_entity.pdbx_description
1 polymer ?
#
loop_
_entity_poly.entity_id
_entity_poly.type
_entity_poly.pdbx_seq_one_letter_code
_entity_poly.pdbx_strand_id
1 'polypeptide(L)'
;KPCQRDSTNYSRSNLWVRAIHLTGPFHINDPQARPATQGSAGIDLPLAGNYNLDLPGVVQICDTQLQGPLPEGTVGLVLPRSSTSKRGIQIIPGVIDSDYEGIVKIQVISNVIQQVVKGEKLAQLILLPYRKTIKGQGKIRGSGGFGSTDPSSQETFNQN
;
A
#
# COMPACT_ATOMS: atom_id res chain seq x y z
N LYS A 1 40.89 -19.79 -39.73
CA LYS A 1 39.66 -20.12 -38.95
C LYS A 1 40.04 -20.99 -37.76
N PRO A 2 39.35 -20.98 -36.62
CA PRO A 2 38.43 -19.99 -36.00
C PRO A 2 39.00 -19.53 -34.62
N CYS A 3 38.46 -18.65 -33.78
CA CYS A 3 37.07 -18.39 -33.38
C CYS A 3 36.96 -16.92 -32.93
N GLN A 4 36.16 -16.14 -33.63
CA GLN A 4 35.72 -14.83 -33.15
C GLN A 4 34.68 -15.06 -32.06
N ARG A 5 34.89 -14.45 -30.89
CA ARG A 5 33.85 -14.37 -29.85
C ARG A 5 32.91 -13.23 -30.24
N ASP A 6 31.72 -13.61 -30.70
CA ASP A 6 30.60 -12.68 -30.90
C ASP A 6 30.29 -11.96 -29.59
N SER A 7 30.46 -10.64 -29.58
CA SER A 7 29.94 -9.77 -28.54
C SER A 7 28.44 -9.57 -28.77
N THR A 8 27.64 -10.58 -28.44
CA THR A 8 26.19 -10.41 -28.37
C THR A 8 25.87 -9.46 -27.22
N ASN A 9 25.21 -8.36 -27.59
CA ASN A 9 24.60 -7.35 -26.72
C ASN A 9 23.79 -7.98 -25.58
N TYR A 10 24.41 -8.17 -24.42
CA TYR A 10 23.67 -8.31 -23.17
C TYR A 10 23.34 -6.90 -22.68
N SER A 11 22.18 -6.39 -23.11
CA SER A 11 21.59 -5.15 -22.60
C SER A 11 21.58 -5.22 -21.08
N ARG A 12 22.42 -4.39 -20.45
CA ARG A 12 22.47 -4.23 -19.00
C ARG A 12 21.12 -3.67 -18.56
N SER A 13 20.25 -4.56 -18.09
CA SER A 13 19.02 -4.25 -17.39
C SER A 13 19.37 -3.53 -16.09
N ASN A 14 19.57 -2.22 -16.23
CA ASN A 14 19.73 -1.26 -15.16
C ASN A 14 18.37 -1.09 -14.46
N LEU A 15 18.01 -2.05 -13.62
CA LEU A 15 16.88 -2.00 -12.69
C LEU A 15 17.26 -1.10 -11.50
N TRP A 16 17.56 0.16 -11.78
CA TRP A 16 17.59 1.17 -10.73
C TRP A 16 16.14 1.48 -10.41
N VAL A 17 15.72 1.24 -9.17
CA VAL A 17 14.53 1.87 -8.58
C VAL A 17 14.80 3.37 -8.62
N ARG A 18 14.54 4.00 -9.76
CA ARG A 18 14.48 5.46 -9.85
C ARG A 18 13.31 5.82 -8.95
N ALA A 19 13.55 6.67 -7.95
CA ALA A 19 12.48 7.37 -7.25
C ALA A 19 11.52 7.86 -8.33
N ILE A 20 10.34 7.26 -8.41
CA ILE A 20 9.34 7.64 -9.40
C ILE A 20 9.05 9.10 -9.08
N HIS A 21 9.38 9.99 -10.01
CA HIS A 21 9.00 11.39 -9.90
C HIS A 21 7.47 11.40 -10.04
N LEU A 22 6.78 11.38 -8.90
CA LEU A 22 5.33 11.32 -8.79
C LEU A 22 4.76 12.58 -9.45
N THR A 23 4.42 12.48 -10.73
CA THR A 23 3.86 13.56 -11.55
C THR A 23 2.38 13.35 -11.88
N GLY A 24 1.76 12.35 -11.26
CA GLY A 24 0.32 12.11 -11.32
C GLY A 24 -0.45 12.73 -10.14
N PRO A 25 -1.80 12.66 -10.15
CA PRO A 25 -2.68 13.21 -9.11
C PRO A 25 -2.68 12.38 -7.82
N PHE A 26 -1.51 11.91 -7.40
CA PHE A 26 -1.33 11.28 -6.10
C PHE A 26 -1.38 12.39 -5.05
N HIS A 27 -2.59 12.69 -4.60
CA HIS A 27 -2.84 13.70 -3.60
C HIS A 27 -2.43 13.16 -2.23
N ILE A 28 -1.17 13.41 -1.89
CA ILE A 28 -0.77 13.37 -0.50
C ILE A 28 -1.42 14.57 0.17
N ASN A 29 -2.60 14.36 0.76
CA ASN A 29 -3.29 15.41 1.53
C ASN A 29 -2.53 15.83 2.80
N ASP A 30 -1.39 15.18 3.09
CA ASP A 30 -0.51 15.46 4.22
C ASP A 30 0.96 15.70 3.77
N PRO A 31 1.52 16.89 3.97
CA PRO A 31 2.95 17.16 3.75
C PRO A 31 3.91 16.18 4.44
N GLN A 32 3.47 15.39 5.43
CA GLN A 32 4.26 14.42 6.17
C GLN A 32 4.32 13.02 5.56
N ALA A 33 3.47 12.67 4.59
CA ALA A 33 3.58 11.38 3.87
C ALA A 33 4.71 11.47 2.83
N ARG A 34 5.94 11.54 3.34
CA ARG A 34 7.18 11.58 2.55
C ARG A 34 8.04 10.36 2.90
N PRO A 35 8.89 9.92 1.98
CA PRO A 35 9.96 8.99 2.32
C PRO A 35 10.79 9.56 3.47
N ALA A 36 11.16 8.73 4.44
CA ALA A 36 11.89 9.17 5.63
C ALA A 36 13.30 9.71 5.29
N THR A 37 13.91 9.18 4.22
CA THR A 37 15.20 9.59 3.68
C THR A 37 15.17 9.53 2.16
N GLN A 38 16.17 10.13 1.50
CA GLN A 38 16.29 10.07 0.04
C GLN A 38 16.40 8.63 -0.51
N GLY A 39 16.95 7.70 0.27
CA GLY A 39 17.08 6.29 -0.09
C GLY A 39 15.91 5.41 0.38
N SER A 40 14.88 5.98 1.01
CA SER A 40 13.75 5.21 1.51
C SER A 40 12.87 4.74 0.35
N ALA A 41 12.62 3.43 0.28
CA ALA A 41 11.70 2.85 -0.69
C ALA A 41 10.22 3.07 -0.30
N GLY A 42 9.94 3.13 1.00
CA GLY A 42 8.59 3.28 1.53
C GLY A 42 8.22 4.74 1.86
N ILE A 43 6.97 5.09 1.61
CA ILE A 43 6.32 6.31 2.07
C ILE A 43 5.60 5.95 3.37
N ASP A 44 5.96 6.57 4.49
CA ASP A 44 5.25 6.31 5.75
C ASP A 44 3.76 6.66 5.61
N LEU A 45 2.88 5.88 6.26
CA LEU A 45 1.43 6.08 6.25
C LEU A 45 0.95 6.61 7.62
N PRO A 46 0.72 7.92 7.78
CA PRO A 46 0.20 8.50 9.00
C PRO A 46 -1.28 8.15 9.20
N LEU A 47 -1.67 7.80 10.42
CA LEU A 47 -3.07 7.59 10.78
C LEU A 47 -3.90 8.88 10.64
N ALA A 48 -5.15 8.74 10.18
CA ALA A 48 -6.10 9.86 10.08
C ALA A 48 -6.84 10.16 11.39
N GLY A 49 -6.88 9.20 12.32
CA GLY A 49 -7.59 9.29 13.60
C GLY A 49 -6.90 8.55 14.74
N ASN A 50 -7.50 8.62 15.93
CA ASN A 50 -7.08 7.85 17.10
C ASN A 50 -7.80 6.50 17.09
N TYR A 51 -7.09 5.43 17.44
CA TYR A 51 -7.64 4.09 17.52
C TYR A 51 -7.19 3.42 18.82
N ASN A 52 -8.14 2.79 19.49
CA ASN A 52 -7.87 1.92 20.63
C ASN A 52 -7.86 0.47 20.13
N LEU A 53 -6.72 -0.22 20.26
CA LEU A 53 -6.56 -1.63 19.91
C LEU A 53 -6.93 -2.48 21.14
N ASP A 54 -8.20 -2.44 21.53
CA ASP A 54 -8.68 -2.97 22.82
C ASP A 54 -9.00 -4.47 22.80
N LEU A 55 -8.99 -5.09 21.61
CA LEU A 55 -9.30 -6.50 21.41
C LEU A 55 -8.07 -7.25 20.91
N PRO A 56 -7.28 -7.89 21.81
CA PRO A 56 -6.12 -8.67 21.43
C PRO A 56 -6.44 -9.75 20.39
N GLY A 57 -5.61 -9.85 19.35
CA GLY A 57 -5.73 -10.84 18.27
C GLY A 57 -6.79 -10.52 17.21
N VAL A 58 -7.56 -9.44 17.35
CA VAL A 58 -8.57 -9.02 16.37
C VAL A 58 -7.97 -8.04 15.36
N VAL A 59 -8.36 -8.19 14.09
CA VAL A 59 -7.99 -7.26 13.03
C VAL A 59 -8.83 -5.98 13.16
N GLN A 60 -8.16 -4.85 13.28
CA GLN A 60 -8.75 -3.53 13.24
C GLN A 60 -8.30 -2.78 12.00
N ILE A 61 -9.25 -2.14 11.31
CA ILE A 61 -8.96 -1.33 10.12
C ILE A 61 -8.80 0.12 10.56
N CYS A 62 -7.64 0.71 10.28
CA CYS A 62 -7.37 2.11 10.57
C CYS A 62 -7.18 2.91 9.27
N ASP A 63 -7.80 4.08 9.20
CA ASP A 63 -7.68 4.98 8.06
C ASP A 63 -6.34 5.73 8.11
N THR A 64 -5.74 5.94 6.95
CA THR A 64 -4.55 6.79 6.81
C THR A 64 -4.91 8.14 6.22
N GLN A 65 -3.97 9.08 6.24
CA GLN A 65 -4.13 10.38 5.60
C GLN A 65 -3.86 10.33 4.08
N LEU A 66 -3.60 9.15 3.53
CA LEU A 66 -3.31 8.96 2.13
C LEU A 66 -4.53 8.44 1.37
N GLN A 67 -4.77 9.03 0.21
CA GLN A 67 -5.84 8.65 -0.70
C GLN A 67 -5.25 8.40 -2.09
N GLY A 68 -5.80 7.43 -2.80
CA GLY A 68 -5.45 7.25 -4.22
C GLY A 68 -6.11 8.31 -5.13
N PRO A 69 -6.01 8.14 -6.45
CA PRO A 69 -5.38 7.01 -7.14
C PRO A 69 -3.85 7.04 -7.05
N LEU A 70 -3.23 5.86 -7.21
CA LEU A 70 -1.77 5.79 -7.35
C LEU A 70 -1.38 6.13 -8.80
N PRO A 71 -0.10 6.47 -9.08
CA PRO A 71 0.35 6.64 -10.45
C PRO A 71 0.04 5.42 -11.31
N GLU A 72 -0.42 5.65 -12.54
CA GLU A 72 -0.74 4.57 -13.47
C GLU A 72 0.47 3.64 -13.70
N GLY A 73 0.21 2.33 -13.80
CA GLY A 73 1.27 1.32 -13.98
C GLY A 73 2.04 0.99 -12.70
N THR A 74 1.55 1.44 -11.55
CA THR A 74 2.10 1.08 -10.23
C THR A 74 1.12 0.30 -9.37
N VAL A 75 1.66 -0.51 -8.46
CA VAL A 75 0.92 -1.15 -7.38
C VAL A 75 1.52 -0.70 -6.05
N GLY A 76 0.67 -0.43 -5.08
CA GLY A 76 1.09 -0.08 -3.73
C GLY A 76 1.09 -1.30 -2.81
N LEU A 77 2.20 -1.56 -2.12
CA LEU A 77 2.26 -2.55 -1.05
C LEU A 77 2.28 -1.86 0.30
N VAL A 78 1.26 -2.10 1.12
CA VAL A 78 1.20 -1.65 2.51
C VAL A 78 1.94 -2.66 3.37
N LEU A 79 3.05 -2.24 3.98
CA LEU A 79 3.92 -3.09 4.78
C LEU A 79 4.19 -2.47 6.16
N PRO A 80 4.53 -3.27 7.20
CA PRO A 80 4.88 -2.73 8.50
C PRO A 80 6.15 -1.87 8.46
N ARG A 81 6.25 -0.88 9.35
CA ARG A 81 7.54 -0.25 9.69
C ARG A 81 8.28 -1.14 10.67
N SER A 82 9.62 -1.13 10.61
CA SER A 82 10.46 -1.94 11.50
C SER A 82 10.24 -1.62 12.99
N SER A 83 9.89 -0.37 13.31
CA SER A 83 9.54 0.07 14.67
C SER A 83 8.18 -0.45 15.15
N THR A 84 7.25 -0.72 14.24
CA THR A 84 5.87 -1.15 14.57
C THR A 84 5.88 -2.55 15.15
N SER A 85 6.61 -3.47 14.53
CA SER A 85 6.75 -4.85 15.03
C SER A 85 7.39 -4.92 16.42
N LYS A 86 8.28 -3.97 16.77
CA LYS A 86 8.89 -3.88 18.10
C LYS A 86 7.88 -3.57 19.21
N ARG A 87 6.73 -2.99 18.87
CA ARG A 87 5.65 -2.67 19.81
C ARG A 87 4.62 -3.80 19.96
N GLY A 88 4.85 -4.96 19.35
CA GLY A 88 3.86 -6.03 19.32
C GLY A 88 2.62 -5.68 18.49
N ILE A 89 2.75 -4.72 17.56
CA ILE A 89 1.75 -4.42 16.55
C ILE A 89 2.15 -5.15 15.27
N GLN A 90 1.22 -5.94 14.73
CA GLN A 90 1.35 -6.60 13.44
C GLN A 90 0.50 -5.87 12.40
N ILE A 91 1.06 -5.69 11.20
CA ILE A 91 0.33 -5.13 10.06
C ILE A 91 0.12 -6.26 9.07
N ILE A 92 -1.14 -6.52 8.69
CA ILE A 92 -1.46 -7.44 7.61
C ILE A 92 -1.09 -6.74 6.29
N PRO A 93 -0.21 -7.33 5.45
CA PRO A 93 0.13 -6.74 4.17
C PRO A 93 -1.09 -6.51 3.29
N GLY A 94 -1.12 -5.35 2.62
CA GLY A 94 -2.20 -4.96 1.73
C GLY A 94 -1.68 -4.62 0.33
N VAL A 95 -2.53 -4.83 -0.67
CA VAL A 95 -2.30 -4.41 -2.06
C VAL A 95 -3.25 -3.28 -2.39
N ILE A 96 -2.70 -2.17 -2.90
CA ILE A 96 -3.45 -1.00 -3.36
C ILE A 96 -3.28 -0.91 -4.87
N ASP A 97 -4.39 -1.07 -5.59
CA ASP A 97 -4.41 -0.96 -7.04
C ASP A 97 -4.27 0.50 -7.48
N SER A 98 -3.74 0.71 -8.69
CA SER A 98 -3.54 2.06 -9.24
C SER A 98 -4.83 2.86 -9.37
N ASP A 99 -5.94 2.18 -9.63
CA ASP A 99 -7.27 2.78 -9.86
C ASP A 99 -8.16 2.77 -8.61
N TYR A 100 -7.59 2.46 -7.43
CA TYR A 100 -8.28 2.63 -6.16
C TYR A 100 -8.24 4.11 -5.76
N GLU A 101 -9.40 4.74 -5.70
CA GLU A 101 -9.56 6.19 -5.40
C GLU A 101 -9.89 6.45 -3.92
N GLY A 102 -10.01 5.39 -3.13
CA GLY A 102 -10.37 5.48 -1.73
C GLY A 102 -9.18 5.81 -0.82
N ILE A 103 -9.51 6.00 0.47
CA ILE A 103 -8.51 6.15 1.53
C ILE A 103 -7.72 4.84 1.64
N VAL A 104 -6.39 4.94 1.62
CA VAL A 104 -5.51 3.83 1.94
C VAL A 104 -5.68 3.52 3.42
N LYS A 105 -5.99 2.27 3.74
CA LYS A 105 -6.19 1.83 5.13
C LYS A 105 -5.10 0.83 5.52
N ILE A 106 -4.87 0.70 6.81
CA ILE A 106 -3.98 -0.30 7.39
C ILE A 106 -4.81 -1.31 8.18
N GLN A 107 -4.47 -2.59 8.05
CA GLN A 107 -5.07 -3.67 8.84
C GLN A 107 -4.10 -4.01 9.98
N VAL A 108 -4.52 -3.76 11.21
CA VAL A 108 -3.69 -3.79 12.40
C VAL A 108 -4.18 -4.91 13.31
N ILE A 109 -3.26 -5.74 13.79
CA ILE A 109 -3.49 -6.67 14.89
C ILE A 109 -2.54 -6.30 16.02
N SER A 110 -3.01 -6.34 17.26
CA SER A 110 -2.12 -6.34 18.43
C SER A 110 -2.50 -7.46 19.38
N ASN A 111 -1.50 -8.00 20.09
CA ASN A 111 -1.71 -9.00 21.14
C ASN A 111 -1.81 -8.38 22.53
N VAL A 112 -1.68 -7.05 22.63
CA VAL A 112 -1.80 -6.30 23.88
C VAL A 112 -2.67 -5.08 23.64
N ILE A 113 -3.38 -4.65 24.69
CA ILE A 113 -4.17 -3.41 24.64
C ILE A 113 -3.22 -2.24 24.49
N GLN A 114 -3.40 -1.44 23.45
CA GLN A 114 -2.63 -0.22 23.25
C GLN A 114 -3.38 0.79 22.39
N GLN A 115 -3.03 2.06 22.57
CA GLN A 115 -3.57 3.16 21.77
C GLN A 115 -2.57 3.56 20.69
N VAL A 116 -3.11 3.92 19.53
CA VAL A 116 -2.38 4.54 18.43
C VAL A 116 -3.09 5.82 18.06
N VAL A 117 -2.33 6.88 17.84
CA VAL A 117 -2.88 8.24 17.72
C VAL A 117 -2.79 8.77 16.30
N LYS A 118 -3.62 9.76 15.98
CA LYS A 118 -3.58 10.47 14.70
C LYS A 118 -2.16 10.95 14.39
N GLY A 119 -1.73 10.78 13.14
CA GLY A 119 -0.41 11.14 12.65
C GLY A 119 0.68 10.11 12.97
N GLU A 120 0.40 9.12 13.82
CA GLU A 120 1.32 8.04 14.07
C GLU A 120 1.49 7.18 12.81
N LYS A 121 2.72 6.73 12.56
CA LYS A 121 3.12 6.04 11.34
C LYS A 121 3.37 4.58 11.69
N LEU A 122 2.41 3.70 11.40
CA LEU A 122 2.47 2.27 11.71
C LEU A 122 2.92 1.42 10.51
N ALA A 123 2.58 1.86 9.31
CA ALA A 123 2.90 1.18 8.07
C ALA A 123 3.59 2.13 7.09
N GLN A 124 4.08 1.56 6.00
CA GLN A 124 4.66 2.27 4.87
C GLN A 124 4.10 1.69 3.57
N LEU A 125 3.94 2.55 2.57
CA LEU A 125 3.55 2.19 1.21
C LEU A 125 4.81 2.07 0.34
N ILE A 126 5.03 0.90 -0.25
CA ILE A 126 6.04 0.72 -1.30
C ILE A 126 5.33 0.74 -2.65
N LEU A 127 5.70 1.68 -3.52
CA LEU A 127 5.21 1.74 -4.90
C LEU A 127 6.12 0.91 -5.80
N LEU A 128 5.54 -0.07 -6.49
CA LEU A 128 6.25 -0.93 -7.43
C LEU A 128 5.68 -0.77 -8.84
N PRO A 129 6.51 -0.68 -9.89
CA PRO A 129 6.01 -0.77 -11.26
C PRO A 129 5.48 -2.18 -11.52
N TYR A 130 4.37 -2.30 -12.23
CA TYR A 130 3.85 -3.59 -12.71
C TYR A 130 3.43 -3.50 -14.17
N ARG A 131 3.45 -4.65 -14.86
CA ARG A 131 2.90 -4.78 -16.21
C ARG A 131 1.53 -5.45 -16.11
N LYS A 132 0.50 -4.83 -16.70
CA LYS A 132 -0.79 -5.48 -16.91
C LYS A 132 -0.59 -6.62 -17.91
N THR A 133 -0.50 -7.86 -17.43
CA THR A 133 -0.27 -9.05 -18.26
C THR A 133 -1.56 -9.65 -18.79
N ILE A 134 -2.68 -9.46 -18.09
CA ILE A 134 -4.01 -9.97 -18.46
C ILE A 134 -5.00 -8.80 -18.35
N LYS A 135 -5.84 -8.60 -19.37
CA LYS A 135 -6.94 -7.62 -19.31
C LYS A 135 -7.97 -8.12 -18.29
N GLY A 136 -8.16 -7.39 -17.19
CA GLY A 136 -9.27 -7.64 -16.27
C GLY A 136 -10.62 -7.43 -16.96
N GLN A 137 -11.62 -8.24 -16.62
CA GLN A 137 -12.97 -8.18 -17.21
C GLN A 137 -13.94 -7.27 -16.41
N GLY A 138 -13.41 -6.36 -15.56
CA GLY A 138 -14.20 -5.52 -14.65
C GLY A 138 -14.20 -4.02 -15.00
N LYS A 139 -15.11 -3.27 -14.37
CA LYS A 139 -15.10 -1.79 -14.35
C LYS A 139 -13.93 -1.28 -13.49
N ILE A 140 -13.63 0.02 -13.61
CA ILE A 140 -12.71 0.77 -12.71
C ILE A 140 -13.08 0.46 -11.26
N ARG A 141 -12.08 0.19 -10.41
CA ARG A 141 -12.31 -0.16 -9.00
C ARG A 141 -13.04 0.94 -8.22
N GLY A 142 -12.67 2.21 -8.47
CA GLY A 142 -13.26 3.38 -7.79
C GLY A 142 -12.86 3.42 -6.31
N SER A 143 -13.76 3.88 -5.44
CA SER A 143 -13.49 4.04 -4.00
C SER A 143 -13.84 2.80 -3.14
N GLY A 144 -14.40 1.74 -3.75
CA GLY A 144 -14.77 0.52 -3.03
C GLY A 144 -13.56 -0.35 -2.68
N GLY A 145 -13.26 -0.52 -1.38
CA GLY A 145 -12.26 -1.45 -0.85
C GLY A 145 -12.88 -2.64 -0.10
N PHE A 146 -12.05 -3.53 0.46
CA PHE A 146 -12.48 -4.57 1.43
C PHE A 146 -13.54 -5.56 0.93
N GLY A 147 -13.33 -6.20 -0.22
CA GLY A 147 -14.27 -7.19 -0.75
C GLY A 147 -15.44 -6.60 -1.55
N SER A 148 -15.36 -5.31 -1.93
CA SER A 148 -16.32 -4.64 -2.83
C SER A 148 -16.50 -5.30 -4.20
N THR A 149 -15.59 -6.20 -4.58
CA THR A 149 -15.63 -6.97 -5.82
C THR A 149 -16.08 -8.43 -5.62
N ASP A 150 -16.36 -8.84 -4.38
CA ASP A 150 -16.74 -10.21 -4.06
C ASP A 150 -18.26 -10.38 -4.21
N PRO A 151 -18.74 -11.39 -4.97
CA PRO A 151 -20.17 -11.65 -5.18
C PRO A 151 -20.97 -11.89 -3.89
N SER A 152 -20.31 -12.24 -2.78
CA SER A 152 -20.92 -12.69 -1.53
C SER A 152 -21.22 -11.56 -0.51
N SER A 153 -20.97 -10.29 -0.84
CA SER A 153 -21.23 -9.15 0.06
C SER A 153 -22.66 -8.60 -0.02
N GLN A 154 -23.55 -9.22 -0.81
CA GLN A 154 -24.98 -8.91 -0.87
C GLN A 154 -25.87 -9.95 -0.18
N GLU A 155 -25.50 -10.43 1.01
CA GLU A 155 -26.49 -11.04 1.90
C GLU A 155 -26.28 -10.53 3.33
N THR A 156 -27.39 -10.18 3.97
CA THR A 156 -27.58 -9.75 5.37
C THR A 156 -27.17 -8.33 5.77
N PHE A 157 -27.95 -7.34 5.31
CA PHE A 157 -28.49 -6.31 6.21
C PHE A 157 -29.97 -6.08 5.86
N ASN A 158 -30.80 -6.99 6.36
CA ASN A 158 -32.22 -6.76 6.58
C ASN A 158 -32.72 -7.91 7.46
N GLN A 159 -32.60 -7.77 8.78
CA GLN A 159 -33.61 -8.18 9.76
C GLN A 159 -33.37 -7.43 11.09
N ASN A 160 -34.47 -6.81 11.55
CA ASN A 160 -34.76 -6.13 12.83
C ASN A 160 -34.37 -4.66 12.95
#